data_AF-A0A7C3I4V8-F1
#
_entry.id   AF-A0A7C3I4V8-F1
#
_cell.length_a   1.000
_cell.length_b   1.000
_cell.length_c   1.000
_cell.angle_alpha   90.00
_cell.angle_beta   90.00
_cell.angle_gamma   90.00
#
_symmetry.space_group_name_H-M   'P 1'
#
loop_
_entity.id
_entity.type
_entity.pdbx_description
1 polymer ?
#
loop_
_entity_poly.entity_id
_entity_poly.type
_entity_poly.pdbx_seq_one_letter_code
_entity_poly.pdbx_strand_id
1 'polypeptide(L)'
;SYTDNADKDFLPAMLRLGACGKTDMDDYNSILFTAEMSKYLVPTPPVWDTLTDSQGNLIPRYGKNPNVSVPVGIIQSFWDAPGVAKDPLNPDDRSVGLEEWREINWSLGAEYWYAKQFAIRAGYFHEDATKGNRKFFTVGLGLRLNVFGLDFSYLIPVNQRNPLENTLRFTLLFDFEGVKKSDPGAPHAK
;
A
#
# COMPACT_ATOMS: atom_id res chain seq x y z
N SER A 1 -31.42 -14.82 18.36
CA SER A 1 -30.82 -15.65 17.30
C SER A 1 -29.64 -14.87 16.76
N TYR A 2 -28.43 -15.16 17.24
CA TYR A 2 -27.21 -14.62 16.64
C TYR A 2 -27.00 -15.39 15.35
N THR A 3 -26.83 -14.68 14.24
CA THR A 3 -26.76 -15.23 12.89
C THR A 3 -25.56 -16.18 12.74
N ASP A 4 -25.83 -17.48 12.63
CA ASP A 4 -24.87 -18.52 12.22
C ASP A 4 -24.46 -18.44 10.72
N ASN A 5 -24.91 -17.40 10.01
CA ASN A 5 -24.46 -17.05 8.67
C ASN A 5 -23.43 -15.91 8.71
N ALA A 6 -22.38 -16.09 9.51
CA ALA A 6 -21.21 -15.22 9.42
C ALA A 6 -20.39 -15.66 8.21
N ASP A 7 -20.67 -15.08 7.05
CA ASP A 7 -19.79 -15.18 5.90
C ASP A 7 -18.38 -14.74 6.34
N LYS A 8 -17.40 -15.62 6.10
CA LYS A 8 -16.03 -15.42 6.58
C LYS A 8 -15.28 -14.55 5.59
N ASP A 9 -14.93 -13.35 6.00
CA ASP A 9 -14.12 -12.44 5.20
C ASP A 9 -12.61 -12.71 5.37
N PHE A 10 -11.86 -12.45 4.30
CA PHE A 10 -10.41 -12.48 4.35
C PHE A 10 -9.85 -11.25 5.07
N LEU A 11 -8.81 -11.45 5.87
CA LEU A 11 -7.99 -10.35 6.35
C LEU A 11 -7.21 -9.73 5.17
N PRO A 12 -6.93 -8.41 5.18
CA PRO A 12 -6.22 -7.73 4.11
C PRO A 12 -4.73 -8.05 4.14
N ALA A 13 -4.37 -9.29 3.78
CA ALA A 13 -3.00 -9.70 3.58
C ALA A 13 -2.40 -8.94 2.38
N MET A 14 -1.14 -8.51 2.48
CA MET A 14 -0.49 -7.71 1.45
C MET A 14 0.94 -8.18 1.22
N LEU A 15 1.32 -8.37 -0.04
CA LEU A 15 2.71 -8.55 -0.47
C LEU A 15 3.25 -7.20 -0.90
N ARG A 16 4.42 -6.83 -0.37
CA ARG A 16 5.14 -5.59 -0.73
C ARG A 16 6.56 -5.97 -1.14
N LEU A 17 6.98 -5.52 -2.31
CA LEU A 17 8.33 -5.72 -2.83
C LEU A 17 8.86 -4.37 -3.31
N GLY A 18 9.99 -3.95 -2.78
CA GLY A 18 10.56 -2.66 -3.14
C GLY A 18 12.08 -2.67 -3.14
N ALA A 19 12.64 -1.68 -3.84
CA ALA A 19 14.06 -1.40 -3.89
C ALA A 19 14.29 0.05 -3.47
N CYS A 20 15.46 0.31 -2.90
CA CYS A 20 15.89 1.65 -2.57
C CYS A 20 17.34 1.88 -2.97
N GLY A 21 17.65 3.12 -3.32
CA GLY A 21 19.00 3.57 -3.66
C GLY A 21 19.31 4.84 -2.90
N LYS A 22 20.30 4.77 -1.99
CA LYS A 22 20.78 5.93 -1.24
C LYS A 22 22.12 6.40 -1.82
N THR A 23 22.25 7.71 -2.00
CA THR A 23 23.50 8.35 -2.36
C THR A 23 23.77 9.50 -1.40
N ASP A 24 24.97 9.49 -0.81
CA ASP A 24 25.49 10.61 -0.04
C ASP A 24 26.28 11.49 -1.02
N MET A 25 25.79 12.71 -1.26
CA MET A 25 26.42 13.65 -2.21
C MET A 25 27.65 14.31 -1.58
N ASP A 26 27.54 14.66 -0.30
CA ASP A 26 28.62 15.14 0.56
C ASP A 26 28.34 14.77 2.03
N ASP A 27 29.12 15.29 2.96
CA ASP A 27 29.02 14.99 4.39
C ASP A 27 27.68 15.42 5.04
N TYR A 28 26.95 16.34 4.40
CA TYR A 28 25.72 16.93 4.89
C TYR A 28 24.49 16.57 4.04
N ASN A 29 24.66 16.34 2.74
CA ASN A 29 23.61 16.15 1.75
C ASN A 29 23.48 14.68 1.37
N SER A 30 22.30 14.10 1.57
CA SER A 30 22.01 12.74 1.11
C SER A 30 20.65 12.66 0.45
N ILE A 31 20.56 11.84 -0.61
CA ILE A 31 19.31 11.55 -1.31
C ILE A 31 19.05 10.03 -1.27
N LEU A 32 17.80 9.67 -1.05
CA LEU A 32 17.28 8.32 -1.13
C LEU A 32 16.14 8.30 -2.13
N PHE A 33 16.20 7.38 -3.08
CA PHE A 33 15.07 7.05 -3.95
C PHE A 33 14.53 5.68 -3.57
N THR A 34 13.21 5.53 -3.62
CA THR A 34 12.50 4.29 -3.34
C THR A 34 11.48 4.00 -4.44
N ALA A 35 11.37 2.72 -4.78
CA ALA A 35 10.33 2.22 -5.66
C ALA A 35 9.79 0.93 -5.08
N GLU A 36 8.47 0.82 -4.96
CA GLU A 36 7.79 -0.31 -4.36
C GLU A 36 6.57 -0.70 -5.19
N MET A 37 6.40 -2.01 -5.35
CA MET A 37 5.20 -2.65 -5.85
C MET A 37 4.49 -3.34 -4.68
N SER A 38 3.18 -3.22 -4.63
CA SER A 38 2.39 -3.89 -3.59
C SER A 38 1.09 -4.45 -4.14
N LYS A 39 0.72 -5.66 -3.70
CA LYS A 39 -0.50 -6.37 -4.13
C LYS A 39 -1.21 -6.94 -2.91
N TYR A 40 -2.54 -6.87 -2.90
CA TYR A 40 -3.36 -7.55 -1.89
C TYR A 40 -3.45 -9.04 -2.21
N LEU A 41 -3.22 -9.88 -1.20
CA LEU A 41 -3.24 -11.34 -1.30
C LEU A 41 -4.59 -11.89 -0.85
N VAL A 42 -5.67 -11.25 -1.28
CA VAL A 42 -7.05 -11.64 -0.99
C VAL A 42 -7.73 -12.04 -2.28
N PRO A 43 -8.63 -13.04 -2.27
CA PRO A 43 -9.25 -13.48 -3.51
C PRO A 43 -10.07 -12.37 -4.19
N THR A 44 -9.88 -12.20 -5.49
CA THR A 44 -10.66 -11.25 -6.28
C THR A 44 -12.08 -11.79 -6.48
N PRO A 45 -13.14 -10.98 -6.25
CA PRO A 45 -14.51 -11.43 -6.44
C PRO A 45 -14.76 -11.92 -7.87
N PRO A 46 -15.28 -13.16 -8.07
CA PRO A 46 -15.55 -13.68 -9.40
C PRO A 46 -16.81 -13.04 -10.00
N VAL A 47 -16.94 -13.19 -11.32
CA VAL A 47 -18.21 -12.90 -12.01
C VAL A 47 -19.02 -14.19 -12.02
N TRP A 48 -20.15 -14.20 -11.31
CA TRP A 48 -21.04 -15.36 -11.22
C TRP A 48 -21.87 -15.54 -12.49
N ASP A 49 -22.14 -16.79 -12.87
CA ASP A 49 -23.17 -17.11 -13.86
C ASP A 49 -24.55 -17.15 -13.19
N THR A 50 -25.60 -17.02 -14.01
CA THR A 50 -27.00 -17.29 -13.61
C THR A 50 -27.29 -18.78 -13.44
N LEU A 51 -26.40 -19.64 -13.94
CA LEU A 51 -26.50 -21.09 -13.81
C LEU A 51 -25.95 -21.57 -12.48
N THR A 52 -26.68 -22.52 -11.91
CA THR A 52 -26.41 -23.13 -10.62
C THR A 52 -26.00 -24.58 -10.84
N ASP A 53 -25.04 -25.09 -10.08
CA ASP A 53 -24.65 -26.49 -10.13
C ASP A 53 -25.80 -27.42 -9.66
N SER A 54 -25.60 -28.73 -9.81
CA SER A 54 -26.58 -29.73 -9.34
C SER A 54 -26.81 -29.73 -7.81
N GLN A 55 -26.08 -28.91 -7.05
CA GLN A 55 -26.18 -28.76 -5.61
C GLN A 55 -26.73 -27.40 -5.16
N GLY A 56 -27.13 -26.52 -6.09
CA GLY A 56 -27.68 -25.22 -5.72
C GLY A 56 -26.64 -24.10 -5.56
N ASN A 57 -25.36 -24.32 -5.88
CA ASN A 57 -24.31 -23.31 -5.79
C ASN A 57 -24.14 -22.55 -7.11
N LEU A 58 -23.95 -21.23 -7.02
CA LEU A 58 -23.59 -20.40 -8.17
C LEU A 58 -22.24 -20.86 -8.74
N ILE A 59 -22.15 -20.99 -10.06
CA ILE A 59 -20.90 -21.33 -10.73
C ILE A 59 -20.21 -20.02 -11.13
N PRO A 60 -18.92 -19.80 -10.79
CA PRO A 60 -18.20 -18.64 -11.28
C PRO A 60 -18.03 -18.77 -12.80
N ARG A 61 -18.55 -17.77 -13.54
CA ARG A 61 -18.43 -17.65 -15.00
C ARG A 61 -17.02 -17.24 -15.42
N TYR A 62 -16.44 -16.30 -14.67
CA TYR A 62 -15.05 -15.88 -14.80
C TYR A 62 -14.43 -15.63 -13.42
N GLY A 63 -13.14 -15.94 -13.28
CA GLY A 63 -12.41 -15.88 -12.00
C GLY A 63 -12.50 -17.20 -11.23
N LYS A 64 -11.96 -17.23 -10.00
CA LYS A 64 -11.98 -18.43 -9.15
C LYS A 64 -12.95 -18.30 -7.98
N ASN A 65 -13.32 -19.44 -7.40
CA ASN A 65 -14.17 -19.47 -6.21
C ASN A 65 -13.45 -18.75 -5.05
N PRO A 66 -14.06 -17.71 -4.45
CA PRO A 66 -13.48 -16.97 -3.34
C PRO A 66 -13.63 -17.71 -2.00
N ASN A 67 -14.52 -18.70 -1.90
CA ASN A 67 -14.74 -19.47 -0.68
C ASN A 67 -13.69 -20.58 -0.51
N VAL A 68 -12.46 -20.16 -0.25
CA VAL A 68 -11.30 -21.02 -0.01
C VAL A 68 -10.68 -20.72 1.36
N SER A 69 -9.78 -21.60 1.83
CA SER A 69 -9.05 -21.34 3.07
C SER A 69 -8.06 -20.17 2.90
N VAL A 70 -7.70 -19.49 4.00
CA VAL A 70 -6.79 -18.32 3.97
C VAL A 70 -5.47 -18.59 3.23
N PRO A 71 -4.74 -19.71 3.49
CA PRO A 71 -3.49 -19.97 2.78
C PRO A 71 -3.69 -20.22 1.28
N VAL A 72 -4.82 -20.85 0.91
CA VAL A 72 -5.17 -21.08 -0.50
C VAL A 72 -5.52 -19.75 -1.15
N GLY A 73 -6.28 -18.88 -0.49
CA GLY A 73 -6.63 -17.55 -0.99
C GLY A 73 -5.40 -16.68 -1.26
N ILE A 74 -4.39 -16.74 -0.40
CA ILE A 74 -3.11 -16.04 -0.60
C ILE A 74 -2.44 -16.48 -1.90
N ILE A 75 -2.29 -17.79 -2.12
CA ILE A 75 -1.62 -18.32 -3.32
C ILE A 75 -2.49 -18.14 -4.56
N GLN A 76 -3.81 -18.28 -4.42
CA GLN A 76 -4.77 -18.16 -5.50
C GLN A 76 -4.87 -16.72 -6.03
N SER A 77 -4.68 -15.70 -5.18
CA SER A 77 -4.79 -14.28 -5.51
C SER A 77 -3.90 -13.79 -6.66
N PHE A 78 -2.95 -14.61 -7.13
CA PHE A 78 -2.05 -14.27 -8.24
C PHE A 78 -2.63 -14.59 -9.63
N TRP A 79 -3.76 -15.32 -9.70
CA TRP A 79 -4.33 -15.79 -10.97
C TRP A 79 -5.85 -15.95 -10.92
N ASP A 80 -6.53 -15.30 -9.97
CA ASP A 80 -7.95 -15.49 -9.73
C ASP A 80 -8.85 -14.38 -10.28
N ALA A 81 -8.26 -13.32 -10.83
CA ALA A 81 -9.01 -12.25 -11.44
C ALA A 81 -9.93 -12.74 -12.59
N PRO A 82 -11.15 -12.20 -12.70
CA PRO A 82 -12.11 -12.56 -13.74
C PRO A 82 -11.70 -12.12 -15.16
N GLY A 83 -10.68 -11.28 -15.28
CA GLY A 83 -10.13 -10.77 -16.51
C GLY A 83 -10.87 -9.54 -17.07
N VAL A 84 -10.10 -8.66 -17.71
CA VAL A 84 -10.62 -7.47 -18.41
C VAL A 84 -10.95 -7.85 -19.86
N ALA A 85 -12.16 -7.50 -20.33
CA ALA A 85 -12.57 -7.69 -21.72
C ALA A 85 -11.65 -6.89 -22.66
N LYS A 86 -11.07 -7.55 -23.67
CA LYS A 86 -10.18 -6.91 -24.65
C LYS A 86 -10.94 -6.20 -25.77
N ASP A 87 -12.09 -6.72 -26.13
CA ASP A 87 -12.93 -6.22 -27.21
C ASP A 87 -14.35 -5.96 -26.69
N PRO A 88 -14.87 -4.73 -26.80
CA PRO A 88 -16.27 -4.42 -26.47
C PRO A 88 -17.30 -5.26 -27.25
N LEU A 89 -16.93 -5.81 -28.41
CA LEU A 89 -17.79 -6.64 -29.26
C LEU A 89 -17.72 -8.14 -28.91
N ASN A 90 -16.71 -8.59 -28.15
CA ASN A 90 -16.53 -9.98 -27.73
C ASN A 90 -16.29 -10.06 -26.20
N PRO A 91 -17.36 -10.09 -25.38
CA PRO A 91 -17.27 -10.09 -23.91
C PRO A 91 -16.55 -11.31 -23.31
N ASP A 92 -16.40 -12.39 -24.11
CA ASP A 92 -15.75 -13.64 -23.74
C ASP A 92 -14.21 -13.59 -23.90
N ASP A 93 -13.66 -12.67 -24.71
CA ASP A 93 -12.20 -12.50 -24.82
C ASP A 93 -11.68 -11.61 -23.67
N ARG A 94 -11.39 -12.24 -22.54
CA ARG A 94 -10.89 -11.58 -21.34
C ARG A 94 -9.41 -11.87 -21.09
N SER A 95 -8.67 -10.86 -20.65
CA SER A 95 -7.30 -11.02 -20.19
C SER A 95 -7.24 -11.03 -18.66
N VAL A 96 -7.02 -12.21 -18.09
CA VAL A 96 -6.75 -12.38 -16.64
C VAL A 96 -5.46 -11.65 -16.28
N GLY A 97 -4.38 -11.87 -17.03
CA GLY A 97 -3.08 -11.25 -16.75
C GLY A 97 -3.13 -9.72 -16.73
N LEU A 98 -3.87 -9.08 -17.66
CA LEU A 98 -4.01 -7.62 -17.66
C LEU A 98 -4.73 -7.11 -16.41
N GLU A 99 -5.72 -7.85 -15.90
CA GLU A 99 -6.39 -7.49 -14.66
C GLU A 99 -5.46 -7.66 -13.45
N GLU A 100 -4.72 -8.77 -13.40
CA GLU A 100 -3.75 -9.05 -12.33
C GLU A 100 -2.66 -7.97 -12.25
N TRP A 101 -2.19 -7.47 -13.39
CA TRP A 101 -1.25 -6.34 -13.42
C TRP A 101 -1.85 -5.04 -12.88
N ARG A 102 -3.16 -4.82 -13.06
CA ARG A 102 -3.87 -3.64 -12.52
C ARG A 102 -4.07 -3.72 -11.01
N GLU A 103 -3.96 -4.89 -10.41
CA GLU A 103 -4.01 -5.07 -8.95
C GLU A 103 -2.70 -4.70 -8.24
N ILE A 104 -1.63 -4.50 -9.01
CA ILE A 104 -0.35 -4.07 -8.47
C ILE A 104 -0.35 -2.55 -8.30
N ASN A 105 -0.22 -2.11 -7.05
CA ASN A 105 -0.04 -0.72 -6.68
C ASN A 105 1.43 -0.33 -6.76
N TRP A 106 1.68 0.86 -7.26
CA TRP A 106 3.02 1.41 -7.42
C TRP A 106 3.23 2.58 -6.46
N SER A 107 4.34 2.55 -5.73
CA SER A 107 4.76 3.64 -4.84
C SER A 107 6.17 4.07 -5.20
N LEU A 108 6.34 5.36 -5.47
CA LEU A 108 7.64 5.97 -5.72
C LEU A 108 7.89 7.02 -4.64
N GLY A 109 9.11 7.07 -4.12
CA GLY A 109 9.50 8.00 -3.09
C GLY A 109 10.88 8.60 -3.33
N ALA A 110 11.05 9.83 -2.88
CA ALA A 110 12.33 10.50 -2.80
C ALA A 110 12.43 11.18 -1.43
N GLU A 111 13.58 11.02 -0.79
CA GLU A 111 13.91 11.66 0.47
C GLU A 111 15.27 12.34 0.34
N TYR A 112 15.33 13.61 0.73
CA TYR A 112 16.55 14.38 0.78
C TYR A 112 16.79 14.83 2.21
N TRP A 113 18.01 14.61 2.72
CA TRP A 113 18.45 15.12 4.00
C TRP A 113 19.55 16.15 3.84
N TYR A 114 19.44 17.19 4.65
CA TYR A 114 20.48 18.18 4.89
C TYR A 114 20.95 18.13 6.35
N ALA A 115 22.26 17.98 6.53
CA ALA A 115 22.96 17.86 7.80
C ALA A 115 22.38 16.82 8.77
N LYS A 116 21.65 15.81 8.27
CA LYS A 116 20.89 14.82 9.06
C LYS A 116 19.88 15.45 10.06
N GLN A 117 19.54 16.72 9.85
CA GLN A 117 18.64 17.50 10.69
C GLN A 117 17.38 17.90 9.94
N PHE A 118 17.49 18.29 8.67
CA PHE A 118 16.36 18.70 7.85
C PHE A 118 16.11 17.65 6.79
N ALA A 119 14.87 17.18 6.67
CA ALA A 119 14.45 16.24 5.64
C ALA A 119 13.37 16.88 4.76
N ILE A 120 13.47 16.65 3.45
CA ILE A 120 12.39 16.91 2.49
C ILE A 120 12.02 15.57 1.88
N ARG A 121 10.72 15.27 1.86
CA ARG A 121 10.19 14.02 1.32
C ARG A 121 9.16 14.33 0.25
N ALA A 122 9.23 13.59 -0.83
CA ALA A 122 8.21 13.58 -1.87
C ALA A 122 7.87 12.13 -2.20
N GLY A 123 6.62 11.88 -2.53
CA GLY A 123 6.16 10.56 -2.92
C GLY A 123 5.01 10.64 -3.91
N TYR A 124 4.84 9.56 -4.64
CA TYR A 124 3.72 9.34 -5.54
C TYR A 124 3.20 7.92 -5.35
N PHE A 125 1.89 7.81 -5.17
CA PHE A 125 1.19 6.55 -5.06
C PHE A 125 0.20 6.40 -6.20
N HIS A 126 0.21 5.23 -6.83
CA HIS A 126 -0.67 4.89 -7.94
C HIS A 126 -1.34 3.54 -7.74
N GLU A 127 -2.66 3.56 -7.72
CA GLU A 127 -3.53 2.40 -7.83
C GLU A 127 -4.42 2.52 -9.06
N ASP A 128 -4.67 1.40 -9.74
CA ASP A 128 -5.43 1.37 -10.98
C ASP A 128 -6.89 1.82 -10.78
N ALA A 129 -7.46 2.42 -11.82
CA ALA A 129 -8.81 2.98 -11.78
C ALA A 129 -9.91 1.92 -11.62
N THR A 130 -9.67 0.69 -12.09
CA THR A 130 -10.64 -0.42 -11.99
C THR A 130 -10.63 -1.14 -10.65
N LYS A 131 -9.67 -0.82 -9.77
CA LYS A 131 -9.53 -1.46 -8.45
C LYS A 131 -9.94 -0.52 -7.33
N GLY A 132 -9.13 0.48 -7.02
CA GLY A 132 -9.45 1.46 -5.97
C GLY A 132 -9.31 2.92 -6.41
N ASN A 133 -8.66 3.18 -7.55
CA ASN A 133 -8.46 4.50 -8.14
C ASN A 133 -7.81 5.54 -7.19
N ARG A 134 -6.99 5.10 -6.23
CA ARG A 134 -6.24 5.99 -5.33
C ARG A 134 -4.96 6.45 -6.01
N LYS A 135 -4.91 7.74 -6.34
CA LYS A 135 -3.73 8.38 -6.94
C LYS A 135 -3.47 9.68 -6.20
N PHE A 136 -2.30 9.81 -5.60
CA PHE A 136 -1.95 11.00 -4.83
C PHE A 136 -0.44 11.22 -4.79
N PHE A 137 -0.07 12.49 -4.70
CA PHE A 137 1.27 12.92 -4.36
C PHE A 137 1.33 13.18 -2.86
N THR A 138 2.48 12.91 -2.25
CA THR A 138 2.77 13.29 -0.88
C THR A 138 3.98 14.20 -0.87
N VAL A 139 3.93 15.23 -0.05
CA VAL A 139 5.08 16.07 0.26
C VAL A 139 5.22 16.16 1.77
N GLY A 140 6.45 16.20 2.26
CA GLY A 140 6.71 16.26 3.68
C GLY A 140 8.01 16.95 4.02
N LEU A 141 8.04 17.50 5.22
CA LEU A 141 9.18 18.16 5.82
C LEU A 141 9.46 17.50 7.17
N GLY A 142 10.71 17.17 7.43
CA GLY A 142 11.17 16.59 8.68
C GLY A 142 12.22 17.47 9.33
N LEU A 143 12.16 17.57 10.65
CA LEU A 143 13.14 18.25 11.49
C LEU A 143 13.56 17.29 12.59
N ARG A 144 14.87 17.03 12.69
CA ARG A 144 15.47 16.22 13.74
C ARG A 144 16.37 17.11 14.60
N LEU A 145 15.99 17.25 15.86
CA LEU A 145 16.75 17.84 16.94
C LEU A 145 17.29 16.72 17.85
N ASN A 146 18.16 17.06 18.82
CA ASN A 146 18.83 16.06 19.66
C ASN A 146 17.90 15.13 20.46
N VAL A 147 16.69 15.59 20.81
CA VAL A 147 15.72 14.85 21.63
C VAL A 147 14.34 14.75 20.95
N PHE A 148 14.10 15.57 19.92
CA PHE A 148 12.79 15.70 19.27
C PHE A 148 12.92 15.52 17.76
N GLY A 149 12.01 14.73 17.18
CA GLY A 149 11.76 14.69 15.75
C GLY A 149 10.38 15.25 15.44
N LEU A 150 10.27 16.11 14.44
CA LEU A 150 9.01 16.66 13.96
C LEU A 150 8.89 16.31 12.48
N ASP A 151 7.81 15.64 12.09
CA ASP A 151 7.51 15.40 10.68
C ASP A 151 6.15 15.98 10.33
N PHE A 152 6.13 16.76 9.26
CA PHE A 152 4.94 17.32 8.63
C PHE A 152 4.76 16.63 7.30
N SER A 153 3.55 16.15 7.01
CA SER A 153 3.22 15.66 5.67
C SER A 153 1.85 16.12 5.19
N TYR A 154 1.78 16.34 3.89
CA TYR A 154 0.61 16.80 3.19
C TYR A 154 0.36 15.92 1.97
N LEU A 155 -0.89 15.51 1.79
CA LEU A 155 -1.32 14.61 0.74
C LEU A 155 -2.16 15.39 -0.28
N ILE A 156 -1.72 15.36 -1.53
CA ILE A 156 -2.33 16.03 -2.68
C ILE A 156 -2.94 14.94 -3.57
N PRO A 157 -4.27 14.71 -3.52
CA PRO A 157 -4.92 13.74 -4.37
C PRO A 157 -4.99 14.24 -5.83
N VAL A 158 -4.83 13.34 -6.79
CA VAL A 158 -4.94 13.65 -8.23
C VAL A 158 -6.39 13.54 -8.70
N ASN A 159 -7.21 12.72 -8.03
CA ASN A 159 -8.62 12.50 -8.37
C ASN A 159 -9.55 12.99 -7.25
N GLN A 160 -10.69 13.57 -7.64
CA GLN A 160 -11.52 14.52 -6.88
C GLN A 160 -12.49 13.92 -5.84
N ARG A 161 -12.21 12.73 -5.30
CA ARG A 161 -13.06 12.05 -4.28
C ARG A 161 -12.25 11.19 -3.32
N ASN A 162 -11.19 11.71 -2.71
CA ASN A 162 -10.50 10.99 -1.63
C ASN A 162 -10.92 11.56 -0.25
N PRO A 163 -11.51 10.82 0.68
CA PRO A 163 -11.93 11.38 1.98
C PRO A 163 -10.80 11.98 2.85
N LEU A 164 -9.54 11.87 2.42
CA LEU A 164 -8.35 12.44 3.06
C LEU A 164 -7.77 13.66 2.31
N GLU A 165 -8.49 14.27 1.36
CA GLU A 165 -8.00 15.50 0.69
C GLU A 165 -7.66 16.57 1.71
N ASN A 166 -6.54 17.28 1.49
CA ASN A 166 -6.09 18.38 2.34
C ASN A 166 -5.80 18.02 3.80
N THR A 167 -5.51 16.75 4.10
CA THR A 167 -5.12 16.35 5.46
C THR A 167 -3.65 16.71 5.72
N LEU A 168 -3.40 17.50 6.75
CA LEU A 168 -2.07 17.73 7.29
C LEU A 168 -1.82 16.74 8.43
N ARG A 169 -0.75 15.95 8.30
CA ARG A 169 -0.33 15.02 9.35
C ARG A 169 0.88 15.60 10.06
N PHE A 170 0.80 15.61 11.38
CA PHE A 170 1.88 15.99 12.28
C PHE A 170 2.29 14.77 13.10
N THR A 171 3.58 14.48 13.09
CA THR A 171 4.17 13.41 13.91
C THR A 171 5.27 14.01 14.77
N LEU A 172 5.20 13.73 16.08
CA LEU A 172 6.23 14.08 17.05
C LEU A 172 6.90 12.79 17.53
N LEU A 173 8.21 12.71 17.36
CA LEU A 173 9.05 11.65 17.90
C LEU A 173 9.83 12.18 19.10
N PHE A 174 9.85 11.40 20.19
CA PHE A 174 10.64 11.71 21.38
C PHE A 174 11.68 10.60 21.58
N ASP A 175 12.96 10.99 21.65
CA ASP A 175 14.06 10.07 21.92
C ASP A 175 14.51 10.20 23.39
N PHE A 176 14.14 9.23 24.21
CA PHE A 176 14.46 9.20 25.64
C PHE A 176 15.94 8.88 25.92
N GLU A 177 16.67 8.27 24.98
CA GLU A 177 18.08 7.93 25.17
C GLU A 177 18.98 9.16 25.00
N GLY A 178 18.63 10.04 24.05
CA GLY A 178 19.28 11.34 23.87
C GLY A 178 19.23 12.22 25.13
N VAL A 179 18.11 12.17 25.87
CA VAL A 179 17.93 12.92 27.12
C VAL A 179 18.93 12.50 28.20
N LYS A 180 19.23 11.20 28.30
CA LYS A 180 20.13 10.65 29.34
C LYS A 180 21.60 11.02 29.11
N LYS A 181 22.02 11.24 27.85
CA LYS A 181 23.38 11.68 27.50
C LYS A 181 23.59 13.18 27.67
N SER A 182 22.53 13.99 27.60
CA SER A 182 22.60 15.44 27.83
C SER A 182 22.61 15.85 29.30
N ASP A 183 22.43 14.90 30.22
CA ASP A 183 22.42 15.15 31.66
C ASP A 183 23.87 15.08 32.22
N PRO A 184 24.48 16.19 32.69
CA PRO A 184 25.88 16.22 33.15
C PRO A 184 26.16 15.37 34.40
N GLY A 185 25.15 14.71 34.98
CA GLY A 185 25.21 14.00 36.26
C GLY A 185 25.06 12.48 36.19
N ALA A 186 24.88 11.87 35.01
CA ALA A 186 24.71 10.42 34.94
C ALA A 186 26.07 9.70 35.00
N PRO A 187 26.33 8.83 36.01
CA PRO A 187 27.60 8.12 36.11
C PRO A 187 27.77 7.16 34.92
N HIS A 188 28.93 7.23 34.27
CA HIS A 188 29.36 6.28 33.25
C HIS A 188 29.38 4.86 33.85
N ALA A 189 28.46 4.00 33.41
CA ALA A 189 28.54 2.58 33.69
C ALA A 189 29.69 2.00 32.84
N LYS A 190 30.67 1.40 33.53
CA LYS A 190 31.78 0.66 32.93
C LYS A 190 31.32 -0.65 32.32
#